data_AF-A0A1H3ZUB5-F1
#
_entry.id   AF-A0A1H3ZUB5-F1
#
_cell.length_a   1.000
_cell.length_b   1.000
_cell.length_c   1.000
_cell.angle_alpha   90.00
_cell.angle_beta   90.00
_cell.angle_gamma   90.00
#
_symmetry.space_group_name_H-M   'P 1'
#
loop_
_entity.id
_entity.type
_entity.pdbx_description
1 polymer ?
#
loop_
_entity_poly.entity_id
_entity_poly.type
_entity_poly.pdbx_seq_one_letter_code
_entity_poly.pdbx_strand_id
1 'polypeptide(L)'
;MVNCTVFSFINPDKSGDFEWTAVMYNLNKGKNDDLRLKCKPLHEYMMLIERIRDKMKMIEDISKAIDAAVVSCINDGILKDFLLAHRAEVVTMVLTEFDEMTFVDGIKKEEREEQIANMLKKGKTPEQIVDFCDYPMKLVLEVQSNLKSVQKH
;
A
#
# COMPACT_ATOMS: atom_id res chain seq x y z
N MET A 1 2.89 1.74 0.11
CA MET A 1 2.21 2.85 -0.59
C MET A 1 2.98 3.19 -1.86
N VAL A 2 2.55 2.63 -3.00
CA VAL A 2 3.12 2.94 -4.32
C VAL A 2 2.30 4.09 -4.89
N ASN A 3 2.84 5.31 -4.85
CA ASN A 3 2.15 6.50 -5.38
C ASN A 3 2.22 6.47 -6.92
N CYS A 4 1.23 5.84 -7.54
CA CYS A 4 1.02 5.91 -8.98
C CYS A 4 -0.25 6.74 -9.24
N THR A 5 -0.09 7.87 -9.91
CA THR A 5 -1.22 8.63 -10.46
C THR A 5 -1.41 8.20 -11.91
N VAL A 6 -2.64 7.81 -12.28
CA VAL A 6 -3.02 7.42 -13.64
C VAL A 6 -3.39 8.68 -14.43
N PHE A 7 -2.75 8.92 -15.58
CA PHE A 7 -3.24 9.88 -16.58
C PHE A 7 -3.74 9.10 -17.81
N SER A 8 -4.98 9.35 -18.23
CA SER A 8 -5.62 8.71 -19.39
C SER A 8 -5.80 9.70 -20.53
N PHE A 9 -5.56 9.26 -21.77
CA PHE A 9 -5.83 10.01 -23.00
C PHE A 9 -6.71 9.18 -23.94
N ILE A 10 -7.64 9.84 -24.64
CA ILE A 10 -8.56 9.21 -25.60
C ILE A 10 -7.89 9.21 -26.98
N ASN A 11 -7.67 8.03 -27.57
CA ASN A 11 -7.45 7.88 -29.00
C ASN A 11 -8.77 7.44 -29.64
N PRO A 12 -9.40 8.26 -30.50
CA PRO A 12 -10.62 7.85 -31.18
C PRO A 12 -10.30 6.79 -32.24
N ASP A 13 -10.61 5.53 -31.94
CA ASP A 13 -10.68 4.45 -32.93
C ASP A 13 -12.04 4.51 -33.66
N LYS A 14 -12.02 4.30 -34.99
CA LYS A 14 -13.19 4.28 -35.86
C LYS A 14 -13.83 2.88 -35.95
N SER A 15 -13.35 1.89 -35.20
CA SER A 15 -13.86 0.50 -35.20
C SER A 15 -15.15 0.29 -34.40
N GLY A 16 -15.48 1.19 -33.47
CA GLY A 16 -16.59 1.02 -32.52
C GLY A 16 -16.20 0.33 -31.21
N ASP A 17 -14.95 -0.15 -31.09
CA ASP A 17 -14.37 -0.63 -29.85
C ASP A 17 -13.52 0.47 -29.19
N PHE A 18 -13.62 0.60 -27.87
CA PHE A 18 -12.81 1.56 -27.11
C PHE A 18 -11.56 0.86 -26.57
N GLU A 19 -10.39 1.24 -27.07
CA GLU A 19 -9.11 0.90 -26.47
C GLU A 19 -8.54 2.13 -25.73
N TRP A 20 -8.21 1.97 -24.45
CA TRP A 20 -7.57 3.01 -23.64
C TRP A 20 -6.13 2.64 -23.31
N THR A 21 -5.21 3.55 -23.58
CA THR A 21 -3.82 3.44 -23.13
C THR A 21 -3.56 4.52 -22.09
N ALA A 22 -3.18 4.11 -20.89
CA ALA A 22 -2.78 5.02 -19.81
C ALA A 22 -1.27 4.91 -19.56
N VAL A 23 -0.64 6.05 -19.27
CA VAL A 23 0.77 6.09 -18.88
C VAL A 23 0.85 6.25 -17.37
N MET A 24 1.56 5.33 -16.73
CA MET A 24 1.75 5.31 -15.27
C MET A 24 3.10 5.93 -14.91
N TYR A 25 3.08 6.98 -14.09
CA TYR A 25 4.28 7.63 -13.59
C TYR A 25 4.52 7.32 -12.11
N ASN A 26 5.75 6.93 -11.77
CA ASN A 26 6.18 6.74 -10.40
C ASN A 26 6.65 8.07 -9.80
N LEU A 27 5.86 8.64 -8.89
CA LEU A 27 6.15 9.96 -8.31
C LEU A 27 7.01 9.90 -7.04
N ASN A 28 7.47 8.73 -6.62
CA ASN A 28 8.37 8.62 -5.47
C ASN A 28 9.65 9.43 -5.71
N LYS A 29 10.23 9.96 -4.62
CA LYS A 29 11.47 10.73 -4.63
C LYS A 29 12.57 10.03 -5.43
N GLY A 30 13.23 10.76 -6.33
CA GLY A 30 14.31 10.24 -7.17
C GLY A 30 13.85 9.49 -8.41
N LYS A 31 12.56 9.52 -8.77
CA LYS A 31 12.03 8.87 -9.98
C LYS A 31 11.57 9.86 -11.04
N ASN A 32 10.48 10.58 -10.80
CA ASN A 32 9.94 11.60 -11.73
C ASN A 32 9.95 12.99 -11.08
N ASP A 33 11.11 13.41 -10.56
CA ASP A 33 11.25 14.66 -9.80
C ASP A 33 10.95 15.89 -10.67
N ASP A 34 11.31 15.89 -11.96
CA ASP A 34 10.98 16.98 -12.89
C ASP A 34 9.48 17.19 -13.06
N LEU A 35 8.70 16.10 -13.16
CA LEU A 35 7.23 16.17 -13.25
C LEU A 35 6.65 16.71 -11.95
N ARG A 36 7.21 16.27 -10.82
CA ARG A 36 6.82 16.72 -9.48
C ARG A 36 7.06 18.22 -9.31
N LEU A 37 8.24 18.72 -9.69
CA LEU A 37 8.62 20.13 -9.53
C LEU A 37 7.83 21.09 -10.43
N LYS A 38 7.31 20.62 -11.58
CA LYS A 38 6.51 21.44 -12.50
C LYS A 38 5.10 21.75 -12.01
N CYS A 39 4.58 21.01 -11.03
CA CYS A 39 3.23 21.19 -10.49
C CYS A 39 3.29 21.35 -8.97
N LYS A 40 3.14 22.59 -8.48
CA LYS A 40 3.24 22.90 -7.04
C LYS A 40 2.28 22.06 -6.17
N PRO A 41 0.97 21.93 -6.48
CA PRO A 41 0.09 21.08 -5.69
C PRO A 41 0.53 19.61 -5.65
N LEU A 42 1.01 19.07 -6.78
CA LEU A 42 1.50 17.70 -6.86
C LEU A 42 2.79 17.51 -6.04
N HIS A 43 3.71 18.48 -6.11
CA HIS A 43 4.92 18.48 -5.31
C HIS A 43 4.61 18.46 -3.80
N GLU A 44 3.78 19.40 -3.35
CA GLU A 44 3.44 19.55 -1.94
C GLU A 44 2.63 18.35 -1.42
N TYR A 45 1.75 17.77 -2.24
CA TYR A 45 1.09 16.51 -1.91
C TYR A 45 2.09 15.37 -1.69
N MET A 46 3.06 15.21 -2.60
CA MET A 46 4.10 14.20 -2.43
C MET A 46 4.93 14.41 -1.15
N MET A 47 5.19 15.66 -0.77
CA MET A 47 5.85 15.98 0.50
C MET A 47 5.00 15.60 1.72
N LEU A 48 3.68 15.83 1.68
CA LEU A 48 2.76 15.38 2.73
C LEU A 48 2.84 13.86 2.92
N ILE A 49 2.76 13.11 1.81
CA ILE A 49 2.83 11.64 1.87
C ILE A 49 4.18 11.16 2.42
N GLU A 50 5.29 11.78 2.03
CA GLU A 50 6.62 11.48 2.59
C GLU A 50 6.65 11.70 4.11
N ARG A 51 6.08 12.80 4.60
CA ARG A 51 6.02 13.10 6.04
C ARG A 51 5.15 12.13 6.82
N ILE A 52 3.99 11.76 6.28
CA ILE A 52 3.12 10.75 6.91
C ILE A 52 3.89 9.44 7.08
N ARG A 53 4.59 8.98 6.04
CA ARG A 53 5.41 7.76 6.09
C ARG A 53 6.52 7.85 7.13
N ASP A 54 7.19 8.99 7.22
CA ASP A 54 8.29 9.16 8.18
C ASP A 54 7.77 9.25 9.62
N LYS A 55 6.62 9.89 9.85
CA LYS A 55 5.97 9.90 11.18
C LYS A 55 5.47 8.53 11.60
N MET A 56 4.91 7.75 10.68
CA MET A 56 4.47 6.37 10.95
C MET A 56 5.62 5.43 11.35
N LYS A 57 6.86 5.72 10.96
CA LYS A 57 8.03 4.95 11.43
C LYS A 57 8.43 5.25 12.87
N MET A 58 8.02 6.41 13.40
CA MET A 58 8.44 6.91 14.71
C MET A 58 7.33 6.86 15.77
N ILE A 59 6.07 6.89 15.33
CA ILE A 59 4.89 6.96 16.19
C ILE A 59 4.02 5.74 15.91
N GLU A 60 3.78 4.93 16.94
CA GLU A 60 3.00 3.69 16.85
C GLU A 60 1.51 3.98 16.58
N ASP A 61 0.97 5.04 17.19
CA ASP A 61 -0.39 5.50 16.96
C ASP A 61 -0.51 6.20 15.60
N ILE A 62 -1.11 5.50 14.63
CA ILE A 62 -1.25 5.95 13.24
C ILE A 62 -1.99 7.29 13.15
N SER A 63 -3.04 7.48 13.93
CA SER A 63 -3.82 8.72 13.93
C SER A 63 -2.95 9.89 14.38
N LYS A 64 -2.19 9.72 15.49
CA LYS A 64 -1.23 10.73 15.94
C LYS A 64 -0.10 10.95 14.95
N ALA A 65 0.35 9.92 14.25
CA ALA A 65 1.40 10.02 13.24
C ALA A 65 0.96 10.89 12.06
N ILE A 66 -0.25 10.65 11.54
CA ILE A 66 -0.86 11.42 10.45
C ILE A 66 -1.10 12.87 10.91
N ASP A 67 -1.67 13.05 12.09
CA ASP A 67 -1.95 14.36 12.68
C ASP A 67 -0.67 15.20 12.80
N ALA A 68 0.41 14.61 13.33
CA ALA A 68 1.71 15.25 13.45
C ALA A 68 2.34 15.59 12.09
N ALA A 69 2.14 14.75 11.06
CA ALA A 69 2.60 15.03 9.71
C ALA A 69 1.84 16.22 9.10
N VAL A 70 0.52 16.26 9.25
CA VAL A 70 -0.33 17.36 8.77
C VAL A 70 0.03 18.68 9.44
N VAL A 71 0.22 18.69 10.77
CA VAL A 71 0.67 19.90 11.51
C VAL A 71 2.03 20.38 11.00
N SER A 72 2.97 19.44 10.80
CA SER A 72 4.28 19.78 10.23
C SER A 72 4.16 20.41 8.84
N CYS A 73 3.30 19.86 7.96
CA CYS A 73 3.06 20.44 6.62
C CYS A 73 2.49 21.86 6.68
N ILE A 74 1.50 22.10 7.53
CA ILE A 74 0.89 23.43 7.72
C ILE A 74 1.94 24.44 8.17
N ASN A 75 2.80 24.08 9.12
CA ASN A 75 3.86 24.94 9.64
C ASN A 75 4.88 25.32 8.56
N ASP A 76 5.19 24.39 7.65
CA ASP A 76 6.16 24.60 6.58
C ASP A 76 5.53 25.15 5.28
N GLY A 77 4.24 25.48 5.30
CA GLY A 77 3.54 26.07 4.15
C GLY A 77 3.13 25.09 3.05
N ILE A 78 3.27 23.78 3.28
CA ILE A 78 2.99 22.71 2.31
C ILE A 78 1.50 22.38 2.33
N LEU A 79 0.81 22.54 1.19
CA LEU A 79 -0.65 22.39 1.09
C LEU A 79 -1.41 23.16 2.18
N LYS A 80 -0.84 24.26 2.69
CA LYS A 80 -1.27 24.90 3.95
C LYS A 80 -2.76 25.24 3.95
N ASP A 81 -3.23 25.99 2.96
CA ASP A 81 -4.63 26.46 2.92
C ASP A 81 -5.60 25.29 2.77
N PHE A 82 -5.23 24.29 1.97
CA PHE A 82 -5.99 23.06 1.79
C PHE A 82 -6.08 22.26 3.10
N LEU A 83 -4.95 22.03 3.76
CA LEU A 83 -4.88 21.26 5.01
C LEU A 83 -5.55 21.99 6.18
N LEU A 84 -5.55 23.33 6.20
CA LEU A 84 -6.29 24.10 7.19
C LEU A 84 -7.81 23.94 7.01
N ALA A 85 -8.29 23.91 5.77
CA ALA A 85 -9.71 23.73 5.46
C ALA A 85 -10.19 22.27 5.61
N HIS A 86 -9.37 21.30 5.23
CA HIS A 86 -9.76 19.89 5.07
C HIS A 86 -9.04 18.93 6.04
N ARG A 87 -8.50 19.44 7.15
CA ARG A 87 -7.68 18.65 8.08
C ARG A 87 -8.33 17.34 8.52
N ALA A 88 -9.57 17.43 9.00
CA ALA A 88 -10.31 16.29 9.51
C ALA A 88 -10.55 15.24 8.42
N GLU A 89 -10.95 15.70 7.22
CA GLU A 89 -11.17 14.83 6.06
C GLU A 89 -9.90 14.11 5.63
N VAL A 90 -8.76 14.81 5.58
CA VAL A 90 -7.46 14.20 5.24
C VAL A 90 -7.06 13.15 6.27
N VAL A 91 -7.21 13.43 7.56
CA VAL A 91 -6.90 12.44 8.62
C VAL A 91 -7.80 11.22 8.49
N THR A 92 -9.11 11.42 8.32
CA THR A 92 -10.07 10.32 8.15
C THR A 92 -9.78 9.50 6.91
N MET A 93 -9.57 10.12 5.76
CA MET A 93 -9.28 9.44 4.49
C MET A 93 -8.02 8.57 4.58
N VAL A 94 -6.94 9.10 5.17
CA VAL A 94 -5.68 8.33 5.30
C VAL A 94 -5.85 7.17 6.29
N LEU A 95 -6.62 7.35 7.36
CA LEU A 95 -6.93 6.28 8.31
C LEU A 95 -7.74 5.16 7.66
N THR A 96 -8.77 5.51 6.88
CA THR A 96 -9.60 4.51 6.18
C THR A 96 -8.79 3.74 5.14
N GLU A 97 -7.97 4.41 4.34
CA GLU A 97 -7.09 3.74 3.36
C GLU A 97 -6.08 2.80 4.03
N PHE A 98 -5.55 3.19 5.19
CA PHE A 98 -4.62 2.34 5.93
C PHE A 98 -5.31 1.09 6.49
N ASP A 99 -6.49 1.26 7.10
CA ASP A 99 -7.28 0.16 7.65
C ASP A 99 -7.65 -0.86 6.56
N GLU A 100 -8.15 -0.37 5.41
CA GLU A 100 -8.47 -1.21 4.24
C GLU A 100 -7.25 -2.00 3.74
N MET A 101 -6.07 -1.38 3.64
CA MET A 101 -4.84 -2.07 3.24
C MET A 101 -4.44 -3.15 4.25
N THR A 102 -4.52 -2.86 5.55
CA THR A 102 -4.21 -3.86 6.58
C THR A 102 -5.19 -5.03 6.57
N PHE A 103 -6.47 -4.76 6.33
CA PHE A 103 -7.50 -5.78 6.18
C PHE A 103 -7.25 -6.66 4.95
N VAL A 104 -6.99 -6.05 3.79
CA VAL A 104 -6.70 -6.78 2.54
C VAL A 104 -5.43 -7.63 2.66
N ASP A 105 -4.37 -7.09 3.26
CA ASP A 105 -3.12 -7.83 3.49
C ASP A 105 -3.34 -8.99 4.48
N GLY A 106 -4.21 -8.80 5.48
CA GLY A 106 -4.68 -9.84 6.39
C GLY A 106 -5.37 -10.99 5.66
N ILE A 107 -6.39 -10.69 4.83
CA ILE A 107 -7.08 -11.71 4.02
C ILE A 107 -6.10 -12.48 3.15
N LYS A 108 -5.25 -11.77 2.39
CA LYS A 108 -4.27 -12.42 1.51
C LYS A 108 -3.29 -13.30 2.29
N LYS A 109 -2.94 -12.91 3.52
CA LYS A 109 -2.07 -13.72 4.37
C LYS A 109 -2.81 -14.98 4.83
N GLU A 110 -4.03 -14.85 5.33
CA GLU A 110 -4.88 -15.97 5.75
C GLU A 110 -5.12 -16.96 4.61
N GLU A 111 -5.48 -16.48 3.41
CA GLU A 111 -5.68 -17.31 2.22
C GLU A 111 -4.41 -18.13 1.86
N ARG A 112 -3.23 -17.48 1.89
CA ARG A 112 -1.96 -18.17 1.63
C ARG A 112 -1.68 -19.23 2.69
N GLU A 113 -1.86 -18.91 3.97
CA GLU A 113 -1.64 -19.84 5.08
C GLU A 113 -2.60 -21.02 5.03
N GLU A 114 -3.87 -20.79 4.72
CA GLU A 114 -4.88 -21.83 4.55
C GLU A 114 -4.54 -22.75 3.38
N GLN A 115 -4.11 -22.18 2.25
CA GLN A 115 -3.71 -22.96 1.07
C GLN A 115 -2.51 -23.87 1.39
N ILE A 116 -1.49 -23.33 2.07
CA ILE A 116 -0.34 -24.12 2.54
C ILE A 116 -0.79 -25.22 3.49
N ALA A 117 -1.65 -24.89 4.46
CA ALA A 117 -2.16 -25.84 5.44
C ALA A 117 -2.94 -27.00 4.79
N ASN A 118 -3.76 -26.69 3.78
CA ASN A 118 -4.50 -27.69 3.02
C ASN A 118 -3.57 -28.62 2.22
N MET A 119 -2.47 -28.13 1.66
CA MET A 119 -1.48 -28.97 0.98
C MET A 119 -0.71 -29.87 1.95
N LEU A 120 -0.32 -29.33 3.11
CA LEU A 120 0.33 -30.10 4.17
C LEU A 120 -0.59 -31.23 4.69
N LYS A 121 -1.88 -30.95 4.91
CA LYS A 121 -2.89 -31.96 5.28
C LYS A 121 -3.08 -33.04 4.21
N LYS A 122 -2.90 -32.69 2.93
CA LYS A 122 -2.90 -33.63 1.79
C LYS A 122 -1.58 -34.40 1.64
N GLY A 123 -0.62 -34.23 2.55
CA GLY A 123 0.63 -34.98 2.59
C GLY A 123 1.74 -34.44 1.67
N LYS A 124 1.60 -33.21 1.15
CA LYS A 124 2.69 -32.55 0.39
C LYS A 124 3.83 -32.14 1.32
N THR A 125 5.07 -32.29 0.85
CA THR A 125 6.23 -31.85 1.63
C THR A 125 6.43 -30.33 1.50
N PRO A 126 7.08 -29.66 2.47
CA PRO A 126 7.38 -28.24 2.38
C PRO A 126 8.10 -27.84 1.08
N GLU A 127 9.04 -28.66 0.61
CA GLU A 127 9.79 -28.42 -0.63
C GLU A 127 8.88 -28.44 -1.85
N GLN A 128 7.91 -29.37 -1.91
CA GLN A 128 6.93 -29.44 -3.00
C GLN A 128 5.99 -28.24 -3.01
N ILE A 129 5.66 -27.69 -1.83
CA ILE A 129 4.79 -26.51 -1.72
C ILE A 129 5.53 -25.25 -2.19
N VAL A 130 6.80 -25.12 -1.80
CA VAL A 130 7.67 -24.02 -2.27
C VAL A 130 7.82 -24.05 -3.78
N ASP A 131 8.13 -25.22 -4.35
CA ASP A 131 8.31 -25.39 -5.80
C ASP A 131 7.02 -25.15 -6.60
N PHE A 132 5.87 -25.61 -6.09
CA PHE A 132 4.59 -25.49 -6.81
C PHE A 132 3.92 -24.12 -6.67
N CYS A 133 4.13 -23.41 -5.54
CA CYS A 133 3.41 -22.16 -5.23
C CYS A 133 4.32 -20.93 -5.18
N ASP A 134 5.63 -21.11 -5.36
CA ASP A 134 6.66 -20.07 -5.19
C ASP A 134 6.60 -19.34 -3.83
N TYR A 135 6.13 -20.05 -2.79
CA TYR A 135 6.09 -19.48 -1.44
C TYR A 135 7.47 -19.52 -0.77
N PRO A 136 7.83 -18.51 0.05
CA PRO A 136 9.06 -18.57 0.82
C PRO A 136 9.08 -19.78 1.76
N MET A 137 10.18 -20.55 1.75
CA MET A 137 10.36 -21.72 2.63
C MET A 137 10.07 -21.41 4.10
N LYS A 138 10.46 -20.20 4.56
CA LYS A 138 10.20 -19.73 5.92
C LYS A 138 8.69 -19.75 6.26
N LEU A 139 7.84 -19.28 5.36
CA LEU A 139 6.38 -19.23 5.55
C LEU A 139 5.80 -20.63 5.63
N VAL A 140 6.21 -21.53 4.75
CA VAL A 140 5.71 -22.92 4.70
C VAL A 140 6.05 -23.67 6.00
N LEU A 141 7.27 -23.48 6.52
CA LEU A 141 7.70 -24.07 7.79
C LEU A 141 6.95 -23.49 8.99
N GLU A 142 6.66 -22.19 8.98
CA GLU A 142 5.87 -21.52 10.03
C GLU A 142 4.46 -22.11 10.11
N VAL A 143 3.76 -22.22 8.97
CA VAL A 143 2.43 -22.85 8.91
C VAL A 143 2.47 -24.32 9.34
N GLN A 144 3.50 -25.06 8.93
CA GLN A 144 3.68 -26.47 9.34
C GLN A 144 3.88 -26.61 10.86
N SER A 145 4.64 -25.70 11.48
CA SER A 145 4.83 -25.66 12.93
C SER A 145 3.51 -25.35 13.64
N ASN A 146 2.76 -24.35 13.16
CA ASN A 146 1.47 -23.93 13.73
C ASN A 146 0.43 -25.06 13.69
N LEU A 147 0.39 -25.84 12.60
CA LEU A 147 -0.47 -27.03 12.50
C LEU A 147 -0.13 -28.12 13.53
N LYS A 148 1.16 -28.37 13.78
CA LYS A 148 1.61 -29.36 14.76
C LYS A 148 1.31 -28.94 16.20
N SER A 149 1.32 -27.63 16.49
CA SER A 149 0.94 -27.12 17.81
C SER A 149 -0.56 -27.25 18.11
N VAL A 150 -1.42 -27.12 17.09
CA VAL A 150 -2.89 -27.22 17.25
C VAL A 150 -3.33 -28.67 17.50
N GLN A 151 -2.58 -29.68 17.03
CA GLN A 151 -2.88 -31.10 17.23
C GLN A 151 -2.43 -31.68 18.59
N LYS A 152 -1.86 -30.84 19.48
CA LYS A 152 -1.29 -31.29 20.77
C LYS A 152 -2.17 -30.97 21.99
N HIS A 153 -3.39 -30.49 21.76
CA HIS A 153 -4.49 -30.37 22.74
C HIS A 153 -5.63 -31.29 22.35
#